data_AF-A0A7J2J402-F1
#
_entry.id   AF-A0A7J2J402-F1
#
_cell.length_a   1.000
_cell.length_b   1.000
_cell.length_c   1.000
_cell.angle_alpha   90.00
_cell.angle_beta   90.00
_cell.angle_gamma   90.00
#
_symmetry.space_group_name_H-M   'P 1'
#
loop_
_entity.id
_entity.type
_entity.pdbx_description
1 polymer ?
#
loop_
_entity_poly.entity_id
_entity_poly.type
_entity_poly.pdbx_seq_one_letter_code
_entity_poly.pdbx_strand_id
1 'polypeptide(L)' 'MRYRCGKCGKEVELEETFGIIRCSNCGYRIFYKERAPVIKRVKAR' A
#
# COMPACT_ATOMS: atom_id res chain seq x y z
N MET A 1 -2.29 0.02 -8.38
CA MET A 1 -2.44 0.74 -7.09
C MET A 1 -1.16 0.58 -6.30
N ARG A 2 -0.66 1.66 -5.68
CA ARG A 2 0.52 1.57 -4.82
C ARG A 2 0.16 1.11 -3.42
N TYR A 3 0.91 0.14 -2.95
CA TYR A 3 0.76 -0.45 -1.63
C TYR A 3 2.03 -0.24 -0.83
N ARG A 4 1.89 0.11 0.43
CA ARG A 4 3.00 0.29 1.36
C ARG A 4 3.13 -0.94 2.23
N CYS A 5 4.29 -1.57 2.25
CA CYS A 5 4.55 -2.67 3.17
C CYS A 5 4.50 -2.18 4.62
N GLY A 6 3.75 -2.86 5.49
CA GLY A 6 3.59 -2.44 6.89
C GLY A 6 4.86 -2.52 7.74
N LYS A 7 5.86 -3.33 7.31
CA LYS A 7 7.11 -3.51 8.06
C LYS A 7 8.25 -2.63 7.53
N CYS A 8 8.56 -2.70 6.23
CA CYS A 8 9.69 -1.96 5.65
C CYS A 8 9.29 -0.57 5.12
N GLY A 9 8.00 -0.25 5.06
CA GLY A 9 7.51 1.05 4.61
C GLY A 9 7.74 1.36 3.13
N LYS A 10 8.29 0.41 2.35
CA LYS A 10 8.52 0.56 0.90
C LYS A 10 7.20 0.52 0.13
N GLU A 11 7.11 1.34 -0.90
CA GLU A 11 6.05 1.29 -1.90
C GLU A 11 6.30 0.10 -2.84
N VAL A 12 5.25 -0.66 -3.08
CA VAL A 12 5.22 -1.82 -3.96
C VAL A 12 4.00 -1.68 -4.83
N GLU A 13 4.19 -1.79 -6.13
CA GLU A 13 3.10 -1.98 -7.09
C GLU A 13 2.79 -3.47 -7.11
N LEU A 14 1.64 -3.85 -6.55
CA LEU A 14 1.16 -5.23 -6.62
C LEU A 14 0.45 -5.39 -7.97
N GLU A 15 1.01 -6.23 -8.83
CA GLU A 15 0.29 -6.75 -9.99
C GLU A 15 -0.74 -7.78 -9.50
N GLU A 16 -2.00 -7.60 -9.86
CA GLU A 16 -3.14 -8.42 -9.41
C GLU A 16 -3.04 -9.90 -9.85
N THR A 17 -2.06 -10.22 -10.70
CA THR A 17 -1.95 -11.47 -11.46
C THR A 17 -1.31 -12.63 -10.70
N PHE A 18 -0.61 -12.41 -9.59
CA PHE A 18 0.09 -13.49 -8.88
C PHE A 18 -0.30 -13.53 -7.40
N GLY A 19 -1.09 -14.56 -7.04
CA GLY A 19 -1.73 -14.78 -5.73
C GLY A 19 -0.82 -14.95 -4.51
N ILE A 20 0.42 -14.46 -4.54
CA ILE A 20 1.35 -14.45 -3.42
C ILE A 20 1.68 -13.01 -3.05
N ILE A 21 0.92 -12.47 -2.10
CA ILE A 21 1.15 -11.14 -1.51
C ILE A 21 2.34 -11.24 -0.54
N ARG A 22 3.56 -11.04 -1.07
CA ARG A 22 4.81 -11.01 -0.29
C ARG A 22 5.64 -9.80 -0.69
N CYS A 23 6.15 -9.07 0.31
CA CYS A 23 7.10 -7.99 0.07
C CYS A 23 8.44 -8.57 -0.36
N SER A 24 8.91 -8.19 -1.56
CA SER A 24 10.20 -8.59 -2.14
C SER A 24 11.41 -8.29 -1.23
N ASN A 25 11.29 -7.30 -0.35
CA ASN A 25 12.41 -6.84 0.48
C ASN A 25 12.45 -7.48 1.88
N CYS A 26 11.33 -7.93 2.43
CA CYS A 26 11.29 -8.38 3.84
C CYS A 26 10.39 -9.61 4.09
N GLY A 27 9.77 -10.16 3.04
CA GLY A 27 8.89 -11.33 3.15
C GLY A 27 7.57 -11.08 3.89
N TYR A 28 7.33 -9.85 4.36
CA TYR A 28 6.10 -9.48 5.06
C TYR A 28 4.90 -9.49 4.11
N ARG A 29 3.73 -9.86 4.63
CA ARG A 29 2.52 -10.14 3.82
C ARG A 29 1.42 -9.10 3.99
N ILE A 30 1.57 -8.16 4.92
CA ILE A 30 0.56 -7.13 5.19
C ILE A 30 1.00 -5.82 4.54
N PHE A 31 0.11 -5.29 3.70
CA PHE A 31 0.28 -4.05 2.98
C PHE A 31 -0.86 -3.08 3.28
N TYR A 32 -0.54 -1.79 3.30
CA TYR A 32 -1.52 -0.71 3.42
C TYR A 32 -1.67 -0.01 2.06
N LYS A 33 -2.90 0.28 1.67
CA LYS A 33 -3.15 1.07 0.46
C LYS A 33 -2.66 2.50 0.69
N GLU A 34 -1.95 3.07 -0.30
CA GLU A 34 -1.52 4.45 -0.22
C GLU A 34 -2.73 5.41 -0.21
N ARG A 35 -2.58 6.54 0.48
CA ARG A 35 -3.59 7.61 0.47
C ARG A 35 -3.75 8.11 -0.96
N ALA A 36 -4.99 8.18 -1.43
CA ALA A 36 -5.27 8.76 -2.75
C ALA A 36 -4.72 10.20 -2.82
N PRO A 37 -4.16 10.63 -3.97
CA PRO A 37 -3.62 11.98 -4.14
C PRO A 37 -4.70 13.07 -4.22
N VAL A 38 -5.95 12.72 -3.89
CA VAL A 38 -7.11 13.61 -3.93
C VAL A 38 -7.27 14.35 -2.60
N ILE A 39 -7.49 15.65 -2.68
CA ILE A 39 -7.75 16.50 -1.51
C ILE A 39 -9.08 16.08 -0.87
N LYS A 40 -9.01 15.59 0.36
CA LYS A 40 -10.20 15.33 1.17
C LYS A 40 -10.67 16.64 1.82
N ARG A 41 -11.82 17.17 1.37
CA ARG A 41 -12.48 18.32 2.02
C ARG A 41 -13.30 17.83 3.21
N VAL A 42 -13.09 18.43 4.38
CA VAL A 42 -13.82 18.11 5.61
C VAL A 42 -14.33 19.42 6.20
N LYS A 43 -15.62 19.50 6.56
CA LYS A 43 -16.19 20.68 7.24
C LYS A 43 -15.64 20.75 8.66
N ALA A 44 -15.05 21.89 9.02
CA ALA A 44 -14.57 22.15 10.37
C ALA A 44 -15.72 22.73 11.21
N ARG A 45 -16.59 21.86 11.70
CA ARG A 45 -17.80 22.14 12.51
C ARG A 45 -18.81 23.12 11.91
#